data_AF-A0A956BMN7-F1
#
_entry.id   AF-A0A956BMN7-F1
#
_cell.length_a   1.000
_cell.length_b   1.000
_cell.length_c   1.000
_cell.angle_alpha   90.00
_cell.angle_beta   90.00
_cell.angle_gamma   90.00
#
_symmetry.space_group_name_H-M   'P 1'
#
loop_
_entity.id
_entity.type
_entity.pdbx_description
1 polymer ?
#
loop_
_entity_poly.entity_id
_entity_poly.type
_entity_poly.pdbx_seq_one_letter_code
_entity_poly.pdbx_strand_id
1 'polypeptide(L)'
;MREPRPTTDLTLALFAIAAVNLGVYALWQVGDPAFMRDNFIVSAPALLDGRWWTLISTMFSQIEPTHLLFNLLALWVFGSSVERVTGPVRFALLYLFGGLAGSIGYVLWAVAVGSPVGAVGASGAVMAIASVYGLWFPNRTLMINFIFPMPAWMAVLVFIGLDTFGMLGGGMGANVAYAAHLGGAFFGLAVGLPRFLRARSGRRP
;
A
#
# COMPACT_ATOMS: atom_id res chain seq x y z
N MET A 1 -12.23 -15.72 -16.38
CA MET A 1 -10.76 -15.68 -16.31
C MET A 1 -10.30 -16.79 -15.39
N ARG A 2 -9.28 -17.59 -15.76
CA ARG A 2 -8.72 -18.59 -14.84
C ARG A 2 -7.75 -17.88 -13.88
N GLU A 3 -7.85 -18.20 -12.60
CA GLU A 3 -6.96 -17.62 -11.59
C GLU A 3 -5.49 -18.00 -11.86
N PRO A 4 -4.53 -17.13 -11.52
CA PRO A 4 -3.11 -17.47 -11.60
C PRO A 4 -2.76 -18.65 -10.67
N ARG A 5 -1.90 -19.56 -11.13
CA ARG A 5 -1.42 -20.68 -10.30
C ARG A 5 -0.36 -20.20 -9.29
N PRO A 6 -0.40 -20.69 -8.03
CA PRO A 6 0.68 -20.50 -7.07
C PRO A 6 2.00 -21.08 -7.59
N THR A 7 3.11 -20.47 -7.18
CA THR A 7 4.49 -20.90 -7.44
C THR A 7 5.15 -21.50 -6.21
N THR A 8 4.67 -21.16 -5.01
CA THR A 8 5.12 -21.66 -3.71
C THR A 8 3.95 -21.63 -2.73
N ASP A 9 4.03 -22.40 -1.64
CA ASP A 9 3.01 -22.42 -0.58
C ASP A 9 3.34 -21.46 0.58
N LEU A 10 4.57 -20.97 0.67
CA LEU A 10 5.05 -20.17 1.81
C LEU A 10 5.11 -18.66 1.47
N THR A 11 4.56 -17.81 2.35
CA THR A 11 4.53 -16.34 2.21
C THR A 11 5.60 -15.66 3.06
N LEU A 12 6.87 -15.98 2.78
CA LEU A 12 8.03 -15.52 3.57
C LEU A 12 8.17 -13.99 3.60
N ALA A 13 8.05 -13.34 2.44
CA ALA A 13 8.27 -11.90 2.34
C ALA A 13 7.14 -11.13 3.05
N LEU A 14 5.90 -11.60 2.97
CA LEU A 14 4.79 -11.03 3.74
C LEU A 14 5.05 -11.05 5.24
N PHE A 15 5.47 -12.19 5.80
CA PHE A 15 5.76 -12.28 7.24
C PHE A 15 6.96 -11.41 7.62
N ALA A 16 8.01 -11.34 6.80
CA ALA A 16 9.14 -10.47 7.05
C ALA A 16 8.72 -8.98 7.07
N ILE A 17 7.92 -8.54 6.09
CA ILE A 17 7.40 -7.17 6.02
C ILE A 17 6.49 -6.88 7.22
N ALA A 18 5.62 -7.80 7.60
CA ALA A 18 4.75 -7.66 8.76
C ALA A 18 5.57 -7.53 10.06
N ALA A 19 6.63 -8.33 10.21
CA ALA A 19 7.53 -8.27 11.36
C ALA A 19 8.27 -6.92 11.43
N VAL A 20 8.71 -6.36 10.30
CA VAL A 20 9.33 -5.03 10.25
C VAL A 20 8.34 -3.93 10.67
N ASN A 21 7.10 -3.96 10.15
CA ASN A 21 6.07 -3.00 10.56
C ASN A 21 5.77 -3.09 12.07
N LEU A 22 5.67 -4.31 12.61
CA LEU A 22 5.51 -4.53 14.05
C LEU A 22 6.70 -3.98 14.86
N GLY A 23 7.92 -4.19 14.39
CA GLY A 23 9.12 -3.67 15.02
C GLY A 23 9.17 -2.14 15.04
N VAL A 24 8.85 -1.50 13.92
CA VAL A 24 8.80 -0.03 13.83
C VAL A 24 7.65 0.55 14.66
N TYR A 25 6.49 -0.11 14.68
CA TYR A 25 5.40 0.26 15.59
C TYR A 25 5.83 0.16 17.05
N ALA A 26 6.57 -0.89 17.45
CA ALA A 26 7.10 -1.01 18.80
C ALA A 26 8.08 0.13 19.12
N LEU A 27 8.93 0.53 18.16
CA LEU A 27 9.81 1.69 18.31
C LEU A 27 9.03 2.99 18.50
N TRP A 28 7.84 3.15 17.89
CA TRP A 28 6.96 4.29 18.19
C TRP A 28 6.48 4.33 19.64
N GLN A 29 6.37 3.17 20.31
CA GLN A 29 5.88 3.11 21.69
C GLN A 29 6.98 3.34 22.74
N VAL A 30 8.23 3.00 22.43
CA VAL A 30 9.33 2.99 23.42
C VAL A 30 10.53 3.86 23.04
N GLY A 31 10.64 4.24 21.77
CA GLY A 31 11.75 5.03 21.24
C GLY A 31 11.58 6.53 21.48
N ASP A 32 12.65 7.29 21.21
CA ASP A 32 12.62 8.75 21.31
C ASP A 32 11.62 9.36 20.30
N PRO A 33 10.62 10.14 20.74
CA PRO A 33 9.59 10.66 19.85
C PRO A 33 10.12 11.66 18.79
N ALA A 34 11.20 12.40 19.07
CA ALA A 34 11.77 13.32 18.09
C ALA A 34 12.48 12.54 16.99
N PHE A 35 13.30 11.57 17.37
CA PHE A 35 13.94 10.63 16.45
C PHE A 35 12.91 9.94 15.55
N MET A 36 11.81 9.42 16.10
CA MET A 36 10.79 8.75 15.31
C MET A 36 10.12 9.69 14.30
N ARG A 37 9.74 10.91 14.72
CA ARG A 37 9.17 11.90 13.80
C ARG A 37 10.14 12.28 12.70
N ASP A 38 11.42 12.47 13.04
CA ASP A 38 12.41 12.92 12.07
C ASP A 38 12.81 11.85 11.06
N ASN A 39 12.64 10.57 11.40
CA ASN A 39 13.12 9.47 10.58
C ASN A 39 12.02 8.59 9.99
N PHE A 40 10.78 8.65 10.48
CA PHE A 40 9.71 7.72 10.08
C PHE A 40 8.41 8.42 9.65
N ILE A 41 8.44 9.74 9.47
CA ILE A 41 7.36 10.53 8.87
C ILE A 41 7.90 11.20 7.61
N VAL A 42 7.23 10.98 6.47
CA VAL A 42 7.58 11.67 5.23
C VAL A 42 6.83 13.00 5.15
N SER A 43 7.51 14.07 4.76
CA SER A 43 6.89 15.38 4.52
C SER A 43 7.71 16.18 3.52
N ALA A 44 7.11 17.21 2.92
CA ALA A 44 7.85 18.12 2.04
C ALA A 44 9.02 18.83 2.78
N PRO A 45 8.84 19.38 4.00
CA PRO A 45 9.95 19.93 4.78
C PRO A 45 11.05 18.90 5.07
N ALA A 46 10.69 17.67 5.44
CA ALA A 46 11.68 16.64 5.74
C ALA A 46 12.60 16.36 4.54
N LEU A 47 12.05 16.36 3.33
CA LEU A 47 12.84 16.18 2.10
C LEU A 47 13.74 17.38 1.81
N LEU A 48 13.27 18.60 2.04
CA LEU A 48 14.08 19.82 1.88
C LEU A 48 15.24 19.85 2.89
N ASP A 49 15.05 19.31 4.09
CA ASP A 49 16.09 19.15 5.11
C ASP A 49 17.06 18.00 4.80
N GLY A 50 16.92 17.32 3.66
CA GLY A 50 17.79 16.23 3.25
C GLY A 50 17.47 14.88 3.88
N ARG A 51 16.24 14.67 4.39
CA ARG A 51 15.81 13.41 5.01
C ARG A 51 15.12 12.46 4.03
N TRP A 52 15.80 12.17 2.92
CA TRP A 52 15.29 11.37 1.79
C TRP A 52 14.90 9.95 2.18
N TRP A 53 15.51 9.38 3.22
CA TRP A 53 15.19 8.05 3.72
C TRP A 53 13.74 7.94 4.23
N THR A 54 13.11 9.06 4.60
CA THR A 54 11.70 9.09 5.03
C THR A 54 10.73 8.60 3.95
N LEU A 55 11.09 8.68 2.66
CA LEU A 55 10.34 8.08 1.56
C LEU A 55 10.22 6.55 1.67
N ILE A 56 11.18 5.92 2.35
CA ILE A 56 11.22 4.47 2.53
C ILE A 56 10.74 4.11 3.93
N SER A 57 11.31 4.69 4.97
CA SER A 57 10.96 4.32 6.35
C SER A 57 9.49 4.54 6.70
N THR A 58 8.84 5.55 6.10
CA THR A 58 7.40 5.82 6.32
C THR A 58 6.51 4.63 5.93
N MET A 59 6.92 3.83 4.93
CA MET A 59 6.13 2.69 4.46
C MET A 59 6.14 1.51 5.45
N PHE A 60 6.90 1.61 6.53
CA PHE A 60 6.93 0.65 7.64
C PHE A 60 6.47 1.28 8.95
N SER A 61 6.01 2.53 8.92
CA SER A 61 5.74 3.34 10.10
C SER A 61 4.24 3.42 10.35
N GLN A 62 3.80 3.05 11.54
CA GLN A 62 2.42 3.22 12.02
C GLN A 62 2.47 3.65 13.49
N ILE A 63 1.63 4.61 13.86
CA ILE A 63 1.61 5.17 15.22
C ILE A 63 0.45 4.57 16.01
N GLU A 64 -0.71 4.43 15.36
CA GLU A 64 -1.94 3.94 16.00
C GLU A 64 -2.11 2.42 15.83
N PRO A 65 -2.51 1.69 16.89
CA PRO A 65 -2.70 0.24 16.82
C PRO A 65 -3.74 -0.19 15.77
N THR A 66 -4.81 0.59 15.59
CA THR A 66 -5.85 0.32 14.58
C THR A 66 -5.32 0.49 13.17
N HIS A 67 -4.48 1.50 12.93
CA HIS A 67 -3.86 1.73 11.63
C HIS A 67 -2.88 0.61 11.27
N LEU A 68 -2.09 0.12 12.24
CA LEU A 68 -1.26 -1.06 12.08
C LEU A 68 -2.11 -2.31 11.77
N LEU A 69 -3.15 -2.57 12.58
CA LEU A 69 -4.01 -3.74 12.43
C LEU A 69 -4.61 -3.83 11.03
N PHE A 70 -5.21 -2.75 10.52
CA PHE A 70 -5.85 -2.75 9.21
C PHE A 70 -4.83 -2.87 8.06
N ASN A 71 -3.64 -2.28 8.18
CA ASN A 71 -2.58 -2.47 7.19
C ASN A 71 -2.09 -3.92 7.15
N LEU A 72 -1.82 -4.53 8.31
CA LEU A 72 -1.37 -5.93 8.36
C LEU A 72 -2.45 -6.90 7.89
N LEU A 73 -3.72 -6.63 8.25
CA LEU A 73 -4.86 -7.42 7.77
C LEU A 73 -5.00 -7.33 6.25
N ALA A 74 -4.96 -6.11 5.68
CA ALA A 74 -5.04 -5.91 4.24
C ALA A 74 -3.84 -6.52 3.52
N LEU A 75 -2.63 -6.37 4.05
CA LEU A 75 -1.42 -7.00 3.52
C LEU A 75 -1.54 -8.52 3.56
N TRP A 76 -2.12 -9.11 4.60
CA TRP A 76 -2.39 -10.54 4.68
C TRP A 76 -3.42 -10.99 3.65
N VAL A 77 -4.58 -10.33 3.57
CA VAL A 77 -5.67 -10.67 2.65
C VAL A 77 -5.22 -10.61 1.18
N PHE A 78 -4.62 -9.49 0.77
CA PHE A 78 -4.22 -9.28 -0.62
C PHE A 78 -2.86 -9.91 -0.92
N GLY A 79 -1.89 -9.66 -0.04
CA GLY A 79 -0.50 -10.02 -0.26
C GLY A 79 -0.26 -11.51 -0.29
N SER A 80 -0.98 -12.31 0.52
CA SER A 80 -0.78 -13.76 0.54
C SER A 80 -0.98 -14.40 -0.83
N SER A 81 -2.00 -13.96 -1.57
CA SER A 81 -2.30 -14.49 -2.90
C SER A 81 -1.35 -13.93 -3.97
N VAL A 82 -0.98 -12.65 -3.86
CA VAL A 82 -0.03 -12.03 -4.80
C VAL A 82 1.36 -12.67 -4.64
N GLU A 83 1.87 -12.82 -3.41
CA GLU A 83 3.17 -13.44 -3.14
C GLU A 83 3.24 -14.87 -3.65
N ARG A 84 2.20 -15.69 -3.41
CA ARG A 84 2.15 -17.05 -3.95
C ARG A 84 2.33 -17.09 -5.47
N VAL A 85 1.85 -16.09 -6.20
CA VAL A 85 1.97 -16.02 -7.66
C VAL A 85 3.29 -15.42 -8.12
N THR A 86 3.82 -14.43 -7.41
CA THR A 86 5.04 -13.71 -7.80
C THR A 86 6.32 -14.34 -7.27
N GLY A 87 6.23 -15.10 -6.17
CA GLY A 87 7.34 -15.45 -5.30
C GLY A 87 7.73 -14.30 -4.36
N PRO A 88 8.52 -14.60 -3.31
CA PRO A 88 8.83 -13.67 -2.21
C PRO A 88 9.63 -12.43 -2.66
N VAL A 89 10.64 -12.61 -3.52
CA VAL A 89 11.49 -11.49 -3.97
C VAL A 89 10.69 -10.45 -4.75
N ARG A 90 9.90 -10.89 -5.73
CA ARG A 90 9.08 -9.98 -6.54
C ARG A 90 7.96 -9.34 -5.73
N PHE A 91 7.42 -10.06 -4.73
CA PHE A 91 6.47 -9.50 -3.80
C PHE A 91 7.08 -8.39 -2.93
N ALA A 92 8.28 -8.61 -2.40
CA ALA A 92 9.00 -7.59 -1.64
C ALA A 92 9.30 -6.34 -2.50
N LEU A 93 9.73 -6.53 -3.74
CA LEU A 93 9.93 -5.42 -4.68
C LEU A 93 8.62 -4.68 -5.00
N LEU A 94 7.51 -5.40 -5.16
CA LEU A 94 6.18 -4.81 -5.36
C LEU A 94 5.77 -3.94 -4.17
N TYR A 95 5.99 -4.41 -2.94
CA TYR A 95 5.75 -3.64 -1.73
C TYR A 95 6.62 -2.38 -1.68
N LEU A 96 7.94 -2.53 -1.86
CA LEU A 96 8.90 -1.42 -1.75
C LEU A 96 8.66 -0.35 -2.80
N PHE A 97 8.54 -0.72 -4.07
CA PHE A 97 8.32 0.26 -5.14
C PHE A 97 6.89 0.83 -5.11
N GLY A 98 5.90 0.04 -4.68
CA GLY A 98 4.53 0.54 -4.46
C GLY A 98 4.46 1.57 -3.33
N GLY A 99 5.12 1.30 -2.21
CA GLY A 99 5.23 2.24 -1.09
C GLY A 99 6.01 3.50 -1.45
N LEU A 100 7.09 3.35 -2.23
CA LEU A 100 7.85 4.49 -2.74
C LEU A 100 7.01 5.36 -3.69
N ALA A 101 6.27 4.74 -4.62
CA ALA A 101 5.36 5.46 -5.51
C ALA A 101 4.25 6.18 -4.73
N GLY A 102 3.73 5.56 -3.66
CA GLY A 102 2.80 6.22 -2.74
C GLY A 102 3.44 7.43 -2.03
N SER A 103 4.64 7.27 -1.47
CA SER A 103 5.35 8.36 -0.78
C SER A 103 5.64 9.54 -1.72
N ILE A 104 6.06 9.24 -2.96
CA ILE A 104 6.26 10.25 -4.01
C ILE A 104 4.94 10.93 -4.35
N GLY A 105 3.85 10.17 -4.56
CA GLY A 105 2.53 10.71 -4.85
C GLY A 105 2.04 11.67 -3.74
N TYR A 106 2.25 11.30 -2.48
CA TYR A 106 1.94 12.16 -1.34
C TYR A 106 2.76 13.45 -1.35
N VAL A 107 4.08 13.35 -1.51
CA VAL A 107 4.98 14.51 -1.49
C VAL A 107 4.67 15.47 -2.63
N LEU A 108 4.43 14.95 -3.85
CA LEU A 108 4.05 15.78 -5.00
C LEU A 108 2.75 16.55 -4.72
N TRP A 109 1.75 15.88 -4.16
CA TRP A 109 0.52 16.54 -3.73
C TRP A 109 0.78 17.59 -2.65
N ALA A 110 1.54 17.25 -1.61
CA ALA A 110 1.84 18.15 -0.48
C ALA A 110 2.56 19.41 -0.96
N VAL A 111 3.54 19.29 -1.85
CA VAL A 111 4.23 20.41 -2.49
C VAL A 111 3.26 21.25 -3.33
N ALA A 112 2.41 20.60 -4.14
CA ALA A 112 1.46 21.30 -5.02
C ALA A 112 0.43 22.14 -4.25
N VAL A 113 0.02 21.71 -3.06
CA VAL A 113 -0.94 22.43 -2.21
C VAL A 113 -0.29 23.24 -1.08
N GLY A 114 1.04 23.24 -0.99
CA GLY A 114 1.79 23.92 0.07
C GLY A 114 1.58 23.35 1.48
N SER A 115 1.24 22.06 1.60
CA SER A 115 1.03 21.39 2.88
C SER A 115 2.35 21.03 3.57
N PRO A 116 2.60 21.48 4.81
CA PRO A 116 3.76 21.05 5.59
C PRO A 116 3.51 19.74 6.36
N VAL A 117 2.28 19.23 6.33
CA VAL A 117 1.87 18.05 7.10
C VAL A 117 2.62 16.83 6.58
N GLY A 118 3.00 15.95 7.50
CA GLY A 118 3.64 14.67 7.16
C GLY A 118 2.65 13.52 7.05
N ALA A 119 3.04 12.49 6.31
CA ALA A 119 2.33 11.22 6.21
C ALA A 119 3.13 10.08 6.84
N VAL A 120 2.38 9.12 7.35
CA VAL A 120 2.87 7.91 7.99
C VAL A 120 1.96 6.74 7.58
N GLY A 121 2.53 5.60 7.20
CA GLY A 121 1.73 4.40 6.91
C GLY A 121 2.26 3.52 5.79
N ALA A 122 2.04 2.21 5.94
CA ALA A 122 2.27 1.21 4.89
C ALA A 122 1.21 1.23 3.77
N SER A 123 0.15 2.02 3.93
CA SER A 123 -1.07 1.92 3.13
C SER A 123 -0.87 2.19 1.64
N GLY A 124 0.10 3.03 1.26
CA GLY A 124 0.49 3.18 -0.16
C GLY A 124 1.01 1.87 -0.78
N ALA A 125 1.87 1.14 -0.06
CA ALA A 125 2.37 -0.17 -0.50
C ALA A 125 1.25 -1.22 -0.52
N VAL A 126 0.38 -1.20 0.50
CA VAL A 126 -0.80 -2.08 0.56
C VAL A 126 -1.75 -1.82 -0.60
N MET A 127 -1.99 -0.55 -0.96
CA MET A 127 -2.83 -0.19 -2.10
C MET A 127 -2.22 -0.62 -3.44
N ALA A 128 -0.90 -0.60 -3.59
CA ALA A 128 -0.24 -1.19 -4.76
C ALA A 128 -0.52 -2.70 -4.87
N ILE A 129 -0.40 -3.43 -3.76
CA ILE A 129 -0.66 -4.88 -3.71
C ILE A 129 -2.15 -5.17 -3.94
N ALA A 130 -3.06 -4.39 -3.33
CA ALA A 130 -4.50 -4.52 -3.51
C ALA A 130 -4.88 -4.29 -4.98
N SER A 131 -4.29 -3.29 -5.65
CA SER A 131 -4.50 -3.03 -7.07
C SER A 131 -4.05 -4.20 -7.97
N VAL A 132 -2.89 -4.80 -7.68
CA VAL A 132 -2.45 -6.02 -8.37
C VAL A 132 -3.43 -7.17 -8.11
N TYR A 133 -3.87 -7.33 -6.86
CA TYR A 133 -4.83 -8.36 -6.48
C TYR A 133 -6.17 -8.20 -7.22
N GLY A 134 -6.73 -6.98 -7.28
CA GLY A 134 -7.98 -6.68 -7.98
C GLY A 134 -7.91 -6.98 -9.49
N LEU A 135 -6.74 -6.83 -10.11
CA LEU A 135 -6.53 -7.21 -11.50
C LEU A 135 -6.38 -8.72 -11.67
N TRP A 136 -5.64 -9.41 -10.80
CA TRP A 136 -5.28 -10.82 -10.98
C TRP A 136 -6.32 -11.80 -10.45
N PHE A 137 -7.11 -11.38 -9.46
CA PHE A 137 -8.15 -12.17 -8.82
C PHE A 137 -9.49 -11.44 -8.81
N PRO A 138 -9.95 -10.89 -9.95
CA PRO A 138 -11.01 -9.88 -9.99
C PRO A 138 -12.33 -10.38 -9.37
N ASN A 139 -12.66 -11.66 -9.57
CA ASN A 139 -13.94 -12.24 -9.13
C ASN A 139 -13.88 -12.86 -7.74
N ARG A 140 -12.76 -12.80 -7.03
CA ARG A 140 -12.72 -13.27 -5.64
C ARG A 140 -13.54 -12.34 -4.76
N THR A 141 -14.44 -12.92 -3.98
CA THR A 141 -15.27 -12.17 -3.04
C THR A 141 -14.43 -11.73 -1.85
N LEU A 142 -14.47 -10.42 -1.57
CA LEU A 142 -13.94 -9.79 -0.38
C LEU A 142 -15.11 -9.39 0.51
N MET A 143 -14.97 -9.58 1.82
CA MET A 143 -15.94 -9.11 2.80
C MET A 143 -15.50 -7.74 3.32
N ILE A 144 -16.04 -6.66 2.74
CA ILE A 144 -15.73 -5.29 3.17
C ILE A 144 -16.34 -5.06 4.56
N ASN A 145 -15.50 -4.63 5.51
CA ASN A 145 -15.85 -4.52 6.93
C ASN A 145 -16.54 -5.77 7.50
N PHE A 146 -16.19 -6.96 6.98
CA PHE A 146 -16.79 -8.24 7.35
C PHE A 146 -18.30 -8.39 7.08
N ILE A 147 -18.93 -7.43 6.39
CA ILE A 147 -20.40 -7.39 6.20
C ILE A 147 -20.77 -7.44 4.71
N PHE A 148 -20.10 -6.65 3.87
CA PHE A 148 -20.51 -6.46 2.48
C PHE A 148 -19.66 -7.29 1.52
N PRO A 149 -20.19 -8.38 0.94
CA PRO A 149 -19.47 -9.16 -0.07
C PRO A 149 -19.37 -8.35 -1.36
N MET A 150 -18.16 -8.26 -1.89
CA MET A 150 -17.87 -7.51 -3.12
C MET A 150 -16.75 -8.20 -3.92
N PRO A 151 -16.84 -8.29 -5.26
CA PRO A 151 -15.73 -8.80 -6.04
C PRO A 151 -14.51 -7.88 -5.93
N ALA A 152 -13.30 -8.46 -5.91
CA ALA A 152 -12.06 -7.75 -5.68
C ALA A 152 -11.81 -6.57 -6.62
N TRP A 153 -12.15 -6.71 -7.90
CA TRP A 153 -12.00 -5.59 -8.85
C TRP A 153 -12.83 -4.38 -8.44
N MET A 154 -14.06 -4.62 -7.95
CA MET A 154 -14.99 -3.57 -7.55
C MET A 154 -14.54 -2.94 -6.23
N ALA A 155 -14.06 -3.74 -5.27
CA ALA A 155 -13.52 -3.22 -4.01
C ALA A 155 -12.35 -2.26 -4.24
N VAL A 156 -11.41 -2.63 -5.11
CA VAL A 156 -10.27 -1.76 -5.46
C VAL A 156 -10.74 -0.46 -6.11
N LEU A 157 -11.70 -0.51 -7.04
CA LEU A 157 -12.24 0.69 -7.65
C LEU A 157 -12.97 1.59 -6.64
N VAL A 158 -13.70 0.99 -5.68
CA VAL A 158 -14.34 1.73 -4.59
C VAL A 158 -13.28 2.42 -3.73
N PHE A 159 -12.21 1.73 -3.32
CA PHE A 159 -11.13 2.35 -2.53
C PHE A 159 -10.48 3.52 -3.27
N ILE A 160 -10.11 3.34 -4.54
CA ILE A 160 -9.57 4.42 -5.38
C ILE A 160 -10.56 5.58 -5.50
N GLY A 161 -11.85 5.30 -5.69
CA GLY A 161 -12.89 6.32 -5.77
C GLY A 161 -13.06 7.11 -4.48
N LEU A 162 -13.05 6.43 -3.32
CA LEU A 162 -13.13 7.06 -2.00
C LEU A 162 -11.89 7.91 -1.71
N ASP A 163 -10.69 7.42 -2.04
CA ASP A 163 -9.46 8.19 -1.89
C ASP A 163 -9.46 9.44 -2.79
N THR A 164 -9.92 9.29 -4.03
CA THR A 164 -10.05 10.41 -4.97
C THR A 164 -11.05 11.45 -4.45
N PHE A 165 -12.22 11.01 -3.98
CA PHE A 165 -13.23 11.90 -3.38
C PHE A 165 -12.70 12.61 -2.13
N GLY A 166 -12.00 11.89 -1.25
CA GLY A 166 -11.36 12.46 -0.06
C GLY A 166 -10.31 13.51 -0.41
N MET A 167 -9.46 13.23 -1.40
CA MET A 167 -8.42 14.15 -1.88
C MET A 167 -9.01 15.45 -2.47
N LEU A 168 -10.18 15.38 -3.11
CA LEU A 168 -10.86 16.53 -3.71
C LEU A 168 -11.65 17.39 -2.71
N GLY A 169 -11.45 17.19 -1.40
CA GLY A 169 -12.12 17.96 -0.35
C GLY A 169 -13.44 17.36 0.13
N GLY A 170 -13.77 16.12 -0.28
CA GLY A 170 -14.96 15.38 0.15
C GLY A 170 -14.97 14.98 1.63
N GLY A 171 -13.86 15.21 2.36
CA GLY A 171 -13.83 15.22 3.82
C GLY A 171 -14.21 13.91 4.49
N MET A 172 -13.31 12.92 4.48
CA MET A 172 -13.39 11.73 5.36
C MET A 172 -12.19 11.59 6.31
N GLY A 173 -11.59 12.73 6.70
CA GLY A 173 -10.58 12.82 7.76
C GLY A 173 -9.33 13.61 7.35
N ALA A 174 -8.88 14.51 8.22
CA ALA A 174 -7.66 15.31 8.05
C ALA A 174 -6.35 14.48 8.14
N ASN A 175 -6.44 13.21 8.56
CA ASN A 175 -5.30 12.33 8.84
C ASN A 175 -5.09 11.22 7.80
N VAL A 176 -5.82 11.23 6.67
CA VAL A 176 -5.69 10.21 5.62
C VAL A 176 -4.85 10.75 4.46
N ALA A 177 -3.74 10.08 4.17
CA ALA A 177 -2.85 10.43 3.07
C ALA A 177 -3.38 9.91 1.72
N TYR A 178 -4.53 10.40 1.26
CA TYR A 178 -5.20 9.91 0.04
C TYR A 178 -4.28 9.85 -1.19
N ALA A 179 -3.44 10.87 -1.39
CA ALA A 179 -2.46 10.91 -2.48
C ALA A 179 -1.44 9.75 -2.42
N ALA A 180 -1.10 9.27 -1.22
CA ALA A 180 -0.24 8.11 -1.04
C ALA A 180 -0.90 6.82 -1.55
N HIS A 181 -2.18 6.64 -1.22
CA HIS A 181 -2.95 5.49 -1.69
C HIS A 181 -3.08 5.50 -3.21
N LEU A 182 -3.41 6.66 -3.80
CA LEU A 182 -3.55 6.81 -5.24
C LEU A 182 -2.22 6.58 -5.97
N GLY A 183 -1.10 7.09 -5.45
CA GLY A 183 0.24 6.83 -6.00
C GLY A 183 0.60 5.35 -6.00
N GLY A 184 0.35 4.66 -4.88
CA GLY A 184 0.54 3.22 -4.77
C GLY A 184 -0.39 2.42 -5.71
N ALA A 185 -1.67 2.78 -5.76
CA ALA A 185 -2.65 2.14 -6.62
C ALA A 185 -2.28 2.28 -8.10
N PHE A 186 -1.85 3.46 -8.54
CA PHE A 186 -1.37 3.70 -9.90
C PHE A 186 -0.21 2.76 -10.25
N PHE A 187 0.81 2.67 -9.37
CA PHE A 187 1.93 1.75 -9.57
C PHE A 187 1.47 0.28 -9.66
N GLY A 188 0.61 -0.15 -8.72
CA GLY A 188 0.08 -1.51 -8.70
C GLY A 188 -0.70 -1.86 -9.96
N LEU A 189 -1.55 -0.95 -10.46
CA LEU A 189 -2.28 -1.12 -11.72
C LEU A 189 -1.31 -1.24 -12.90
N ALA A 190 -0.31 -0.36 -12.98
CA ALA A 190 0.68 -0.38 -14.06
C ALA A 190 1.47 -1.69 -14.10
N VAL A 191 1.89 -2.22 -12.93
CA VAL A 191 2.62 -3.49 -12.82
C VAL A 191 1.70 -4.69 -13.10
N GLY A 192 0.45 -4.66 -12.62
CA GLY A 192 -0.48 -5.77 -12.74
C GLY A 192 -1.06 -5.94 -14.15
N LEU A 193 -1.23 -4.83 -14.90
CA LEU A 193 -1.95 -4.77 -16.16
C LEU A 193 -1.38 -5.67 -17.28
N PRO A 194 -0.06 -5.73 -17.53
CA PRO A 194 0.49 -6.56 -18.61
C PRO A 194 0.13 -8.05 -18.45
N ARG A 195 0.18 -8.59 -17.24
CA ARG A 195 -0.21 -9.99 -16.96
C ARG A 195 -1.71 -10.18 -17.15
N PHE A 196 -2.52 -9.23 -16.70
CA PHE A 196 -3.97 -9.25 -16.88
C PHE A 196 -4.36 -9.32 -18.37
N LEU A 197 -3.76 -8.48 -19.21
CA LEU A 197 -4.03 -8.45 -20.66
C LEU A 197 -3.58 -9.72 -21.37
N ARG A 198 -2.42 -10.29 -21.01
CA ARG A 198 -1.95 -11.57 -21.55
C ARG A 198 -2.92 -12.71 -21.22
N ALA A 199 -3.42 -12.76 -19.99
CA ALA A 199 -4.41 -13.76 -19.58
C ALA A 199 -5.73 -13.67 -20.37
N ARG A 200 -6.12 -12.47 -20.84
CA ARG A 200 -7.32 -12.26 -21.66
C ARG A 200 -7.14 -12.56 -23.15
N SER A 201 -5.94 -12.34 -23.69
CA SER A 201 -5.66 -12.55 -25.11
C SER A 201 -5.42 -14.01 -25.51
N GLY A 202 -5.48 -14.95 -24.57
CA GLY A 202 -5.25 -16.39 -24.82
C GLY A 202 -3.80 -16.73 -25.17
N ARG A 203 -2.91 -15.73 -25.28
CA ARG A 203 -1.48 -15.90 -25.49
C ARG A 203 -0.85 -16.41 -24.20
N ARG A 204 -0.59 -17.71 -24.14
CA ARG A 204 0.23 -18.29 -23.06
C ARG A 204 1.67 -17.76 -23.19
N PRO A 205 2.38 -17.52 -22.07
CA PRO A 205 3.81 -17.28 -22.09
C PRO A 205 4.58 -18.51 -22.59
#